data_AF-A0A392N6A7-F1
#
_entry.id   AF-A0A392N6A7-F1
#
_cell.length_a   1.000
_cell.length_b   1.000
_cell.length_c   1.000
_cell.angle_alpha   90.00
_cell.angle_beta   90.00
_cell.angle_gamma   90.00
#
_symmetry.space_group_name_H-M   'P 1'
#
loop_
_entity.id
_entity.type
_entity.pdbx_description
1 polymer ?
#
loop_
_entity_poly.entity_id
_entity_poly.type
_entity_poly.pdbx_seq_one_letter_code
_entity_poly.pdbx_strand_id
1 'polypeptide(L)'
;MSDLSSDKISNVEADCYWCLSKLLDGMQDHYTFAQPGIQRLVFKLKELVRRIDDPVSSHMENQGLEFLQFAFRWFNCLLIREIPFQLVTRLWDTYLAEGDALPDFLVYIFASFLLTEPQPYLLLVEYW
;
A
#
# COMPACT_ATOMS: atom_id res chain seq x y z
N MET A 1 -8.37 30.74 2.94
CA MET A 1 -7.94 30.16 1.65
C MET A 1 -7.66 31.31 0.69
N SER A 2 -6.55 31.99 0.95
CA SER A 2 -6.12 33.22 0.28
C SER A 2 -5.34 32.91 -1.01
N ASP A 3 -5.78 33.50 -2.11
CA ASP A 3 -4.96 34.18 -3.14
C ASP A 3 -3.78 33.40 -3.76
N LEU A 4 -4.04 32.21 -4.31
CA LEU A 4 -3.15 31.64 -5.33
C LEU A 4 -3.52 32.18 -6.71
N SER A 5 -2.54 32.71 -7.45
CA SER A 5 -2.74 33.06 -8.86
C SER A 5 -3.02 31.81 -9.69
N SER A 6 -3.71 31.98 -10.82
CA SER A 6 -3.98 30.90 -11.77
C SER A 6 -2.70 30.17 -12.19
N ASP A 7 -1.60 30.91 -12.39
CA ASP A 7 -0.30 30.33 -12.76
C ASP A 7 0.26 29.42 -11.66
N LYS A 8 0.10 29.79 -10.37
CA LYS A 8 0.54 28.94 -9.26
C LYS A 8 -0.28 27.66 -9.16
N ILE A 9 -1.59 27.75 -9.39
CA ILE A 9 -2.48 26.57 -9.41
C ILE A 9 -2.06 25.63 -10.54
N SER A 10 -1.84 26.17 -11.74
CA SER A 10 -1.42 25.39 -12.91
C SER A 10 -0.06 24.71 -12.69
N ASN A 11 0.90 25.39 -12.06
CA ASN A 11 2.20 24.80 -11.74
C ASN A 11 2.06 23.66 -10.71
N VAL A 12 1.29 23.86 -9.63
CA VAL A 12 1.05 22.81 -8.62
C VAL A 12 0.33 21.60 -9.22
N GLU A 13 -0.64 21.83 -10.12
CA GLU A 13 -1.32 20.75 -10.84
C GLU A 13 -0.33 19.94 -11.68
N ALA A 14 0.52 20.61 -12.46
CA ALA A 14 1.54 19.96 -13.27
C ALA A 14 2.53 19.15 -12.41
N ASP A 15 3.00 19.73 -11.30
CA ASP A 15 3.90 19.04 -10.37
C ASP A 15 3.23 17.79 -9.78
N CYS A 16 1.97 17.88 -9.37
CA CYS A 16 1.21 16.75 -8.84
C CYS A 16 1.05 15.64 -9.89
N TYR A 17 0.73 16.01 -11.13
CA TYR A 17 0.58 15.06 -12.24
C TYR A 17 1.87 14.30 -12.52
N TRP A 18 2.99 15.02 -12.64
CA TRP A 18 4.28 14.43 -12.97
C TRP A 18 4.85 13.60 -11.82
N CYS A 19 4.72 14.07 -10.57
CA CYS A 19 5.14 13.30 -9.40
C CYS A 19 4.36 11.98 -9.28
N LEU A 20 3.04 12.03 -9.45
CA LEU A 20 2.21 10.83 -9.40
C LEU A 20 2.53 9.88 -10.57
N SER A 21 2.69 10.41 -11.78
CA SER A 21 3.05 9.60 -12.95
C SER A 21 4.38 8.89 -12.74
N LYS A 22 5.39 9.58 -12.19
CA LYS A 22 6.69 8.98 -11.87
C LYS A 22 6.61 7.92 -10.78
N LEU A 23 5.79 8.13 -9.75
CA LEU A 23 5.54 7.10 -8.72
C LEU A 23 4.92 5.83 -9.33
N LEU A 24 3.98 6.00 -10.26
CA LEU A 24 3.25 4.90 -10.87
C LEU A 24 4.00 4.18 -12.00
N ASP A 25 5.10 4.75 -12.53
CA ASP A 25 5.90 4.14 -13.60
C ASP A 25 6.39 2.73 -13.22
N GLY A 26 6.76 2.50 -11.95
CA GLY A 26 7.18 1.19 -11.45
C GLY A 26 6.03 0.23 -11.08
N MET A 27 4.77 0.67 -11.18
CA MET A 27 3.60 -0.03 -10.63
C MET A 27 2.43 -0.10 -11.61
N GLN A 28 2.67 0.07 -12.91
CA GLN A 28 1.60 0.18 -13.91
C GLN A 28 0.68 -1.05 -13.93
N ASP A 29 1.23 -2.24 -13.70
CA ASP A 29 0.49 -3.51 -13.68
C ASP A 29 -0.43 -3.69 -12.46
N HIS A 30 -0.42 -2.74 -11.51
CA HIS A 30 -1.45 -2.61 -10.48
C HIS A 30 -2.79 -2.12 -11.03
N TYR A 31 -2.77 -1.39 -12.15
CA TYR A 31 -3.94 -0.69 -12.69
C TYR A 31 -4.37 -1.20 -14.08
N THR A 32 -3.71 -2.22 -14.60
CA THR A 32 -4.12 -2.92 -15.83
C THR A 32 -5.25 -3.92 -15.58
N PHE A 33 -5.84 -4.47 -16.65
CA PHE A 33 -6.89 -5.49 -16.56
C PHE A 33 -6.49 -6.64 -15.62
N ALA A 34 -7.40 -7.02 -14.72
CA ALA A 34 -7.21 -8.02 -13.66
C ALA A 34 -6.11 -7.72 -12.62
N GLN A 35 -5.39 -6.59 -12.73
CA GLN A 35 -4.42 -6.10 -11.75
C GLN A 35 -3.38 -7.15 -11.31
N PRO A 36 -2.66 -7.78 -12.25
CA PRO A 36 -1.73 -8.88 -11.96
C PRO A 36 -0.58 -8.46 -11.02
N GLY A 37 -0.21 -7.17 -11.01
CA GLY A 37 0.80 -6.65 -10.09
C GLY A 37 0.39 -6.80 -8.62
N ILE A 38 -0.83 -6.38 -8.29
CA ILE A 38 -1.37 -6.49 -6.94
C ILE A 38 -1.46 -7.96 -6.52
N GLN A 39 -2.00 -8.84 -7.37
CA GLN A 39 -2.11 -10.27 -7.05
C GLN A 39 -0.74 -10.89 -6.72
N ARG A 40 0.29 -10.55 -7.50
CA ARG A 40 1.67 -11.01 -7.28
C ARG A 40 2.24 -10.49 -5.96
N LEU A 41 2.02 -9.23 -5.62
CA LEU A 41 2.51 -8.66 -4.37
C LEU A 41 1.77 -9.20 -3.14
N VAL A 42 0.46 -9.43 -3.23
CA VAL A 42 -0.32 -10.10 -2.18
C VAL A 42 0.19 -11.51 -1.93
N PHE A 43 0.51 -12.26 -2.99
CA PHE A 43 1.13 -13.58 -2.86
C PHE A 43 2.50 -13.51 -2.17
N LYS A 44 3.36 -12.55 -2.57
CA LYS A 44 4.66 -12.32 -1.91
C LYS A 44 4.49 -11.97 -0.44
N LEU A 45 3.50 -11.14 -0.09
CA LEU A 45 3.19 -10.77 1.29
C LEU A 45 2.81 -12.00 2.12
N LYS A 46 1.91 -12.84 1.61
CA LYS A 46 1.53 -14.10 2.26
C LYS A 46 2.74 -14.98 2.54
N GLU A 47 3.59 -15.21 1.53
CA GLU A 47 4.79 -16.02 1.69
C GLU A 47 5.81 -15.42 2.67
N LEU A 48 5.94 -14.10 2.68
CA LEU A 48 6.83 -13.40 3.61
C LEU A 48 6.32 -13.54 5.05
N VAL A 49 5.04 -13.28 5.30
CA VAL A 49 4.43 -13.41 6.63
C VAL A 49 4.54 -14.83 7.14
N ARG A 50 4.23 -15.84 6.32
CA ARG A 50 4.40 -17.26 6.67
C ARG A 50 5.83 -17.61 7.09
N ARG A 51 6.84 -16.99 6.46
CA ARG A 51 8.26 -17.21 6.81
C ARG A 51 8.69 -16.51 8.10
N ILE A 52 8.09 -15.35 8.41
CA ILE A 52 8.44 -14.55 9.59
C ILE A 52 7.65 -15.02 10.82
N ASP A 53 6.35 -15.25 10.67
CA ASP A 53 5.40 -15.60 11.72
C ASP A 53 4.35 -16.57 11.18
N ASP A 54 4.74 -17.85 11.08
CA ASP A 54 3.87 -18.95 10.66
C ASP A 54 2.61 -19.09 11.53
N PRO A 55 2.65 -18.94 12.87
CA PRO A 55 1.44 -18.95 13.71
C PRO A 55 0.37 -17.94 13.26
N VAL A 56 0.76 -16.70 12.93
CA VAL A 56 -0.18 -15.68 12.43
C VAL A 56 -0.77 -16.09 11.08
N SER A 57 0.07 -16.52 10.14
CA SER A 57 -0.39 -16.96 8.81
C SER A 57 -1.35 -18.15 8.90
N SER A 58 -0.98 -19.17 9.68
CA SER A 58 -1.80 -20.37 9.90
C SER A 58 -3.12 -20.04 10.60
N HIS A 59 -3.13 -19.09 11.55
CA HIS A 59 -4.36 -18.64 12.19
C HIS A 59 -5.34 -18.03 11.19
N MET A 60 -4.87 -17.13 10.32
CA MET A 60 -5.70 -16.51 9.28
C MET A 60 -6.29 -17.55 8.34
N GLU A 61 -5.48 -18.50 7.85
CA GLU A 61 -5.95 -19.60 7.00
C GLU A 61 -7.00 -20.47 7.70
N ASN A 62 -6.80 -20.79 8.99
CA ASN A 62 -7.76 -21.56 9.77
C ASN A 62 -9.09 -20.82 10.02
N GLN A 63 -9.09 -19.48 10.00
CA GLN A 63 -10.30 -18.66 10.06
C GLN A 63 -10.94 -18.46 8.66
N GLY A 64 -10.31 -18.95 7.59
CA GLY A 64 -10.78 -18.74 6.22
C GLY A 64 -10.50 -17.33 5.68
N LEU A 65 -9.60 -16.57 6.32
CA LEU A 65 -9.21 -15.23 5.89
C LEU A 65 -8.12 -15.33 4.81
N GLU A 66 -8.45 -14.90 3.60
CA GLU A 66 -7.50 -14.80 2.50
C GLU A 66 -6.79 -13.44 2.51
N PHE A 67 -5.48 -13.44 2.29
CA PHE A 67 -4.67 -12.22 2.23
C PHE A 67 -5.20 -11.19 1.22
N LEU A 68 -5.80 -11.65 0.12
CA LEU A 68 -6.37 -10.78 -0.89
C LEU A 68 -7.50 -9.89 -0.34
N GLN A 69 -8.29 -10.38 0.61
CA GLN A 69 -9.46 -9.67 1.14
C GLN A 69 -9.07 -8.36 1.84
N PHE A 70 -7.95 -8.33 2.58
CA PHE A 70 -7.48 -7.11 3.24
C PHE A 70 -6.36 -6.40 2.46
N ALA A 71 -5.39 -7.14 1.93
CA ALA A 71 -4.17 -6.54 1.38
C ALA A 71 -4.38 -5.89 0.01
N PHE A 72 -5.45 -6.24 -0.72
CA PHE A 72 -5.76 -5.61 -2.00
C PHE A 72 -5.86 -4.08 -1.86
N ARG A 73 -6.62 -3.60 -0.87
CA ARG A 73 -6.78 -2.16 -0.59
C ARG A 73 -5.45 -1.52 -0.17
N TRP A 74 -4.60 -2.26 0.56
CA TRP A 74 -3.29 -1.76 0.97
C TRP A 74 -2.38 -1.49 -0.22
N PHE A 75 -2.30 -2.40 -1.19
CA PHE A 75 -1.49 -2.21 -2.41
C PHE A 75 -2.11 -1.20 -3.37
N ASN A 76 -3.43 -1.22 -3.55
CA ASN A 76 -4.10 -0.30 -4.46
C ASN A 76 -3.99 1.17 -4.00
N CYS A 77 -4.01 1.40 -2.68
CA CYS A 77 -4.00 2.73 -2.09
C CYS A 77 -2.71 3.07 -1.33
N LEU A 78 -1.67 2.24 -1.42
CA LEU A 78 -0.37 2.46 -0.76
C LEU A 78 -0.48 2.80 0.74
N LEU A 79 -1.37 2.10 1.45
CA LEU A 79 -1.74 2.31 2.87
C LEU A 79 -2.38 3.66 3.25
N ILE A 80 -2.65 4.60 2.33
CA ILE A 80 -3.25 5.91 2.66
C ILE A 80 -4.61 5.79 3.38
N ARG A 81 -5.27 4.63 3.27
CA ARG A 81 -6.57 4.33 3.87
C ARG A 81 -6.48 3.68 5.26
N GLU A 82 -5.30 3.26 5.70
CA GLU A 82 -5.11 2.60 7.00
C GLU A 82 -4.43 3.51 8.03
N ILE A 83 -3.68 4.53 7.59
CA ILE A 83 -2.90 5.40 8.47
C ILE A 83 -3.37 6.86 8.43
N PRO A 84 -3.24 7.62 9.52
CA PRO A 84 -3.54 9.06 9.54
C PRO A 84 -2.76 9.83 8.48
N PHE A 85 -3.40 10.81 7.84
CA PHE A 85 -2.83 11.60 6.74
C PHE A 85 -1.46 12.23 7.07
N GLN A 86 -1.24 12.63 8.33
CA GLN A 86 0.04 13.21 8.77
C GLN A 86 1.21 12.21 8.70
N LEU A 87 0.93 10.90 8.79
CA LEU A 87 1.95 9.85 8.66
C LEU A 87 2.12 9.40 7.20
N VAL A 88 1.10 9.60 6.37
CA VAL A 88 1.14 9.25 4.93
C VAL A 88 2.26 10.01 4.23
N THR A 89 2.41 11.31 4.48
CA THR A 89 3.48 12.11 3.86
C THR A 89 4.86 11.54 4.19
N ARG A 90 5.09 11.19 5.45
CA ARG A 90 6.35 10.56 5.89
C ARG A 90 6.58 9.20 5.25
N LEU A 91 5.53 8.42 5.03
CA LEU A 91 5.62 7.13 4.35
C LEU A 91 5.97 7.32 2.87
N TRP A 92 5.34 8.32 2.23
CA TRP A 92 5.57 8.66 0.83
C TRP A 92 6.97 9.23 0.58
N ASP A 93 7.60 9.91 1.55
CA ASP A 93 9.01 10.28 1.47
C ASP A 93 9.90 9.05 1.20
N THR A 94 9.62 7.94 1.90
CA THR A 94 10.36 6.69 1.69
C THR A 94 9.97 6.06 0.35
N TYR A 95 8.68 6.08 -0.03
CA TYR A 95 8.25 5.52 -1.32
C TYR A 95 8.94 6.17 -2.52
N LEU A 96 9.05 7.50 -2.49
CA LEU A 96 9.72 8.26 -3.55
C LEU A 96 11.24 8.03 -3.55
N ALA A 97 11.85 7.74 -2.39
CA ALA A 97 13.27 7.45 -2.28
C ALA A 97 13.66 6.06 -2.82
N GLU A 98 12.77 5.07 -2.73
CA GLU A 98 13.02 3.70 -3.21
C GLU A 98 13.02 3.58 -4.75
N GLY A 99 12.25 4.43 -5.45
CA GLY A 99 12.15 4.40 -6.91
C GLY A 99 11.66 3.04 -7.44
N ASP A 100 12.40 2.44 -8.36
CA ASP A 100 12.00 1.19 -9.04
C ASP A 100 11.89 -0.02 -8.09
N ALA A 101 12.52 0.05 -6.90
CA ALA A 101 12.44 -1.01 -5.89
C ALA A 101 11.15 -0.96 -5.04
N LEU A 102 10.35 0.10 -5.20
CA LEU A 102 9.16 0.34 -4.39
C LEU A 102 8.20 -0.86 -4.32
N PRO A 103 7.80 -1.53 -5.42
CA PRO A 103 6.83 -2.63 -5.34
C PRO A 103 7.28 -3.77 -4.41
N ASP A 104 8.57 -4.11 -4.44
CA ASP A 104 9.13 -5.13 -3.57
C ASP A 104 9.30 -4.61 -2.13
N PHE A 105 9.66 -3.34 -1.96
CA PHE A 105 9.76 -2.72 -0.65
C PHE A 105 8.42 -2.64 0.10
N LEU A 106 7.32 -2.39 -0.62
CA LEU A 106 5.96 -2.38 -0.05
C LEU A 106 5.61 -3.69 0.65
N VAL A 107 6.10 -4.83 0.16
CA VAL A 107 5.85 -6.14 0.78
C VAL A 107 6.39 -6.17 2.21
N TYR A 108 7.57 -5.59 2.46
CA TYR A 108 8.17 -5.53 3.79
C TYR A 108 7.45 -4.53 4.69
N ILE A 109 7.07 -3.36 4.17
CA ILE A 109 6.28 -2.38 4.92
C ILE A 109 4.96 -2.99 5.35
N PHE A 110 4.27 -3.71 4.45
CA PHE A 110 2.94 -4.24 4.72
C PHE A 110 3.00 -5.47 5.63
N ALA A 111 4.06 -6.28 5.53
CA ALA A 111 4.33 -7.33 6.51
C ALA A 111 4.59 -6.74 7.90
N SER A 112 5.41 -5.68 7.98
CA SER A 112 5.65 -4.97 9.24
C SER A 112 4.37 -4.38 9.81
N PHE A 113 3.53 -3.77 8.96
CA PHE A 113 2.23 -3.22 9.36
C PHE A 113 1.34 -4.32 9.94
N LEU A 114 1.20 -5.45 9.23
CA LEU A 114 0.39 -6.58 9.67
C LEU A 114 0.85 -7.17 11.01
N LEU A 115 2.17 -7.29 11.22
CA LEU A 115 2.75 -7.92 12.41
C LEU A 115 2.88 -6.96 13.61
N THR A 116 2.83 -5.65 13.38
CA THR A 116 2.94 -4.63 14.44
C THR A 116 1.56 -4.23 14.97
N GLU A 117 0.53 -4.25 14.12
CA GLU A 117 -0.83 -3.93 14.55
C GLU A 117 -1.43 -5.05 15.40
N PRO A 118 -1.99 -4.75 16.58
CA PRO A 118 -2.56 -5.78 17.44
C PRO A 118 -3.74 -6.47 16.74
N GLN A 119 -3.74 -7.81 16.82
CA GLN A 119 -4.71 -8.75 16.23
C GLN A 119 -6.22 -8.38 16.33
N PRO A 120 -6.72 -7.64 17.34
CA PRO A 120 -8.14 -7.24 17.38
C PRO A 120 -8.62 -6.38 16.19
N TYR A 121 -7.73 -5.64 15.52
CA TYR A 121 -8.13 -4.80 14.37
C TYR A 121 -8.29 -5.57 13.07
N LEU A 122 -7.60 -6.71 12.89
CA LEU A 122 -7.80 -7.59 11.74
C LEU A 122 -9.24 -8.12 11.65
N LEU A 123 -9.88 -8.35 12.80
CA LEU A 123 -11.31 -8.71 12.90
C LEU A 123 -12.25 -7.56 12.49
N LEU A 124 -11.79 -6.31 12.50
CA LEU A 124 -12.59 -5.16 12.03
C LEU A 124 -12.51 -4.97 10.51
N VAL A 125 -11.51 -5.57 9.85
CA VAL A 125 -11.39 -5.52 8.39
C VAL A 125 -12.45 -6.40 7.71
N GLU A 126 -13.08 -7.33 8.45
CA GLU A 126 -14.25 -8.09 7.98
C GLU A 126 -15.54 -7.26 7.87
N TYR A 127 -15.55 -6.02 8.37
CA TYR A 127 -16.73 -5.16 8.43
C TYR A 127 -16.75 -3.99 7.41
N TRP A 128 -15.85 -3.98 6.41
CA TRP A 128 -15.82 -3.00 5.31
C TRP A 128 -15.50 -3.66 3.97
#